data_AF-E0V895-F1
#
_entry.id   AF-E0V895-F1
#
_cell.length_a   1.000
_cell.length_b   1.000
_cell.length_c   1.000
_cell.angle_alpha   90.00
_cell.angle_beta   90.00
_cell.angle_gamma   90.00
#
_symmetry.space_group_name_H-M   'P 1'
#
loop_
_entity.id
_entity.type
_entity.pdbx_description
1 polymer ?
#
loop_
_entity_poly.entity_id
_entity_poly.type
_entity_poly.pdbx_seq_one_letter_code
_entity_poly.pdbx_strand_id
1 'polypeptide(L)'
;EEKAANQIRKCQQSTSAVIGVRVCGMQVYQAGTGQLMFMNKYHGRKLSVQGFKEALFQFFHNGRYLRRELLGPVLKKLTELKAVLERQESYRFYSSSLLVIYDGKEWPEVTLDSDAEDLEDLSEESADESAGAYAYKPIGASSVDVRMIDFAHTTCRLYGEDSVVHEGQDAGYIFGLQSLIDIVTEISEESGE
;
A
#
# COMPACT_ATOMS: atom_id res chain seq x y z
N GLU A 1 0.89 22.16 20.70
CA GLU A 1 -0.40 21.56 21.11
C GLU A 1 -1.47 21.56 20.01
N GLU A 2 -1.72 22.67 19.30
CA GLU A 2 -2.76 22.77 18.26
C GLU A 2 -2.65 21.72 17.13
N LYS A 3 -1.43 21.40 16.68
CA LYS A 3 -1.19 20.35 15.66
C LYS A 3 -1.53 18.94 16.14
N ALA A 4 -1.21 18.62 17.40
CA ALA A 4 -1.53 17.32 18.00
C ALA A 4 -3.04 17.16 18.19
N ALA A 5 -3.72 18.19 18.72
CA ALA A 5 -5.18 18.22 18.83
C ALA A 5 -5.87 18.04 17.47
N ASN A 6 -5.31 18.65 16.42
CA ASN A 6 -5.80 18.47 15.05
C ASN A 6 -5.65 17.03 14.53
N GLN A 7 -4.56 16.32 14.85
CA GLN A 7 -4.41 14.92 14.47
C GLN A 7 -5.36 14.01 15.26
N ILE A 8 -5.54 14.26 16.55
CA ILE A 8 -6.49 13.54 17.41
C ILE A 8 -7.91 13.67 16.84
N ARG A 9 -8.34 14.90 16.51
CA ARG A 9 -9.65 15.15 15.91
C ARG A 9 -9.85 14.40 14.59
N LYS A 10 -8.83 14.39 13.72
CA LYS A 10 -8.90 13.62 12.46
C LYS A 10 -9.01 12.12 12.72
N CYS A 11 -8.29 11.60 13.71
CA CYS A 11 -8.36 10.20 14.09
C CYS A 11 -9.78 9.82 14.54
N GLN A 12 -10.33 10.58 15.49
CA GLN A 12 -11.68 10.38 16.05
C GLN A 12 -12.80 10.48 15.00
N GLN A 13 -12.62 11.34 13.99
CA GLN A 13 -13.62 11.57 12.95
C GLN A 13 -13.47 10.64 11.73
N SER A 14 -12.59 9.64 11.80
CA SER A 14 -12.32 8.72 10.68
C SER A 14 -12.28 7.28 11.16
N THR A 15 -12.13 6.36 10.21
CA THR A 15 -11.92 4.94 10.47
C THR A 15 -10.67 4.65 11.31
N SER A 16 -9.71 5.57 11.41
CA SER A 16 -8.51 5.37 12.23
C SER A 16 -8.81 5.06 13.70
N ALA A 17 -9.88 5.62 14.27
CA ALA A 17 -10.24 5.33 15.67
C ALA A 17 -10.77 3.91 15.87
N VAL A 18 -11.33 3.28 14.82
CA VAL A 18 -12.02 2.00 14.90
C VAL A 18 -11.14 0.86 14.39
N ILE A 19 -10.45 1.06 13.26
CA ILE A 19 -9.66 0.04 12.56
C ILE A 19 -8.20 0.43 12.37
N GLY A 20 -7.72 1.50 13.01
CA GLY A 20 -6.31 1.92 12.96
C GLY A 20 -5.84 2.50 11.62
N VAL A 21 -6.63 2.45 10.55
CA VAL A 21 -6.30 2.97 9.21
C VAL A 21 -7.39 3.86 8.64
N ARG A 22 -7.02 4.73 7.69
CA ARG A 22 -7.95 5.56 6.91
C ARG A 22 -7.39 5.84 5.52
N VAL A 23 -8.27 6.11 4.56
CA VAL A 23 -7.85 6.51 3.20
C VAL A 23 -7.38 7.96 3.22
N CYS A 24 -6.10 8.18 2.87
CA CYS A 24 -5.53 9.52 2.69
C CYS A 24 -5.66 10.02 1.24
N GLY A 25 -5.95 9.13 0.30
CA GLY A 25 -6.26 9.42 -1.09
C GLY A 25 -6.02 8.19 -1.95
N MET A 26 -6.57 8.19 -3.15
CA MET A 26 -6.26 7.20 -4.18
C MET A 26 -6.47 7.78 -5.57
N GLN A 27 -5.76 7.20 -6.52
CA GLN A 27 -5.90 7.44 -7.95
C GLN A 27 -5.83 6.09 -8.65
N VAL A 28 -6.85 5.78 -9.46
CA VAL A 28 -7.02 4.46 -10.08
C VAL A 28 -7.32 4.62 -11.56
N TYR A 29 -6.56 3.93 -12.41
CA TYR A 29 -6.85 3.90 -13.84
C TYR A 29 -8.01 2.97 -14.16
N GLN A 30 -9.03 3.52 -14.82
CA GLN A 30 -10.23 2.82 -15.23
C GLN A 30 -10.10 2.40 -16.70
N ALA A 31 -9.71 1.14 -16.95
CA ALA A 31 -9.54 0.56 -18.28
C ALA A 31 -10.84 0.57 -19.13
N GLY A 32 -12.01 0.61 -18.48
CA GLY A 32 -13.30 0.77 -19.14
C GLY A 32 -13.44 2.11 -19.88
N THR A 33 -12.99 3.21 -19.26
CA THR A 33 -13.20 4.58 -19.75
C THR A 33 -11.92 5.25 -20.24
N GLY A 34 -10.74 4.67 -19.94
CA GLY A 34 -9.44 5.29 -20.19
C GLY A 34 -9.14 6.49 -19.29
N GLN A 35 -9.90 6.66 -18.20
CA GLN A 35 -9.80 7.81 -17.30
C GLN A 35 -9.27 7.41 -15.92
N LEU A 36 -8.81 8.40 -15.16
CA LEU A 36 -8.40 8.23 -13.77
C LEU A 36 -9.56 8.57 -12.84
N MET A 37 -9.89 7.64 -11.95
CA MET A 37 -10.76 7.88 -10.80
C MET A 37 -9.90 8.39 -9.64
N PHE A 38 -10.38 9.44 -8.96
CA PHE A 38 -9.65 10.08 -7.86
C PHE A 38 -10.52 10.13 -6.61
N MET A 39 -9.92 9.82 -5.46
CA MET A 39 -10.48 10.09 -4.15
C MET A 39 -9.46 10.89 -3.33
N ASN A 40 -9.87 12.03 -2.81
CA ASN A 40 -9.00 12.88 -1.99
C ASN A 40 -9.15 12.58 -0.48
N LYS A 41 -8.21 13.12 0.31
CA LYS A 41 -8.18 12.97 1.77
C LYS A 41 -9.43 13.44 2.50
N TYR A 42 -10.20 14.37 1.94
CA TYR A 42 -11.40 14.90 2.61
C TYR A 42 -12.57 13.93 2.48
N HIS A 43 -12.68 13.25 1.34
CA HIS A 43 -13.62 12.15 1.15
C HIS A 43 -13.22 10.95 2.01
N GLY A 44 -11.94 10.54 1.96
CA GLY A 44 -11.44 9.39 2.73
C GLY A 44 -11.65 9.50 4.25
N ARG A 45 -11.63 10.72 4.80
CA ARG A 45 -11.92 10.96 6.24
C ARG A 45 -13.36 10.70 6.63
N LYS A 46 -14.31 10.85 5.71
CA LYS A 46 -15.75 10.72 5.97
C LYS A 46 -16.24 9.28 5.80
N LEU A 47 -15.36 8.36 5.38
CA LEU A 47 -15.74 6.97 5.17
C LEU A 47 -16.08 6.30 6.51
N SER A 48 -17.12 5.47 6.48
CA SER A 48 -17.35 4.45 7.50
C SER A 48 -16.40 3.27 7.27
N VAL A 49 -16.40 2.29 8.18
CA VAL A 49 -15.65 1.03 7.97
C VAL A 49 -16.09 0.36 6.67
N GLN A 50 -17.41 0.29 6.40
CA GLN A 50 -17.94 -0.24 5.14
C GLN A 50 -17.46 0.58 3.94
N GLY A 51 -17.53 1.91 4.01
CA GLY A 51 -17.03 2.78 2.93
C GLY A 51 -15.54 2.65 2.70
N PHE A 52 -14.74 2.30 3.72
CA PHE A 52 -13.33 1.98 3.56
C PHE A 52 -13.12 0.67 2.80
N LYS A 53 -13.89 -0.39 3.11
CA LYS A 53 -13.88 -1.65 2.35
C LYS A 53 -14.21 -1.41 0.87
N GLU A 54 -15.29 -0.65 0.61
CA GLU A 54 -15.69 -0.26 -0.74
C GLU A 54 -14.62 0.55 -1.46
N ALA A 55 -13.94 1.47 -0.77
CA ALA A 55 -12.84 2.24 -1.36
C ALA A 55 -11.65 1.36 -1.74
N LEU A 56 -11.31 0.35 -0.92
CA LEU A 56 -10.28 -0.64 -1.27
C LEU A 56 -10.71 -1.54 -2.43
N PHE A 57 -11.97 -1.97 -2.46
CA PHE A 57 -12.50 -2.71 -3.60
C PHE A 57 -12.38 -1.89 -4.90
N GLN A 58 -12.80 -0.62 -4.86
CA GLN A 58 -12.66 0.30 -5.98
C GLN A 58 -11.20 0.57 -6.35
N PHE A 59 -10.30 0.57 -5.37
CA PHE A 59 -8.88 0.68 -5.62
C PHE A 59 -8.38 -0.46 -6.50
N PHE A 60 -8.77 -1.71 -6.23
CA PHE A 60 -8.36 -2.87 -7.04
C PHE A 60 -9.24 -3.14 -8.27
N HIS A 61 -10.28 -2.35 -8.52
CA HIS A 61 -11.19 -2.53 -9.64
C HIS A 61 -10.84 -1.61 -10.82
N ASN A 62 -10.51 -2.18 -11.99
CA ASN A 62 -10.09 -1.42 -13.17
C ASN A 62 -11.26 -0.83 -14.00
N GLY A 63 -12.49 -0.95 -13.50
CA GLY A 63 -13.71 -0.47 -14.17
C GLY A 63 -14.38 -1.50 -15.09
N ARG A 64 -13.75 -2.66 -15.26
CA ARG A 64 -14.34 -3.83 -15.94
C ARG A 64 -14.45 -5.01 -14.98
N TYR A 65 -13.42 -5.25 -14.18
CA TYR A 65 -13.36 -6.35 -13.23
C TYR A 65 -12.37 -6.05 -12.09
N LEU A 66 -12.44 -6.85 -11.04
CA LEU A 66 -11.51 -6.80 -9.90
C LEU A 66 -10.17 -7.45 -10.29
N ARG A 67 -9.07 -6.71 -10.17
CA ARG A 67 -7.70 -7.15 -10.47
C ARG A 67 -7.14 -8.03 -9.35
N ARG A 68 -7.66 -9.25 -9.23
CA ARG A 68 -7.34 -10.21 -8.15
C ARG A 68 -5.88 -10.58 -8.06
N GLU A 69 -5.20 -10.60 -9.19
CA GLU A 69 -3.78 -10.94 -9.26
C GLU A 69 -2.91 -9.93 -8.49
N LEU A 70 -3.45 -8.75 -8.15
CA LEU A 70 -2.81 -7.77 -7.27
C LEU A 70 -2.96 -8.09 -5.78
N LEU A 71 -4.06 -8.75 -5.37
CA LEU A 71 -4.41 -8.94 -3.96
C LEU A 71 -3.38 -9.85 -3.26
N GLY A 72 -3.00 -10.96 -3.88
CA GLY A 72 -1.99 -11.88 -3.34
C GLY A 72 -0.63 -11.20 -3.06
N PRO A 73 -0.02 -10.52 -4.04
CA PRO A 73 1.20 -9.73 -3.84
C PRO A 73 1.07 -8.63 -2.77
N VAL A 74 -0.07 -7.93 -2.70
CA VAL A 74 -0.33 -6.94 -1.64
C VAL A 74 -0.34 -7.61 -0.27
N LEU A 75 -1.13 -8.67 -0.09
CA LEU A 75 -1.24 -9.40 1.18
C LEU A 75 0.10 -9.93 1.67
N LYS A 76 0.91 -10.48 0.76
CA LYS A 76 2.27 -10.93 1.06
C LYS A 76 3.12 -9.79 1.61
N LYS A 77 3.19 -8.66 0.90
CA LYS A 77 3.98 -7.49 1.32
C LYS A 77 3.49 -6.89 2.65
N LEU A 78 2.18 -6.81 2.86
CA LEU A 78 1.62 -6.32 4.13
C LEU A 78 1.96 -7.26 5.30
N THR A 79 1.90 -8.58 5.08
CA THR A 79 2.22 -9.58 6.10
C THR A 79 3.71 -9.57 6.45
N GLU A 80 4.59 -9.47 5.44
CA GLU A 80 6.03 -9.31 5.64
C GLU A 80 6.34 -8.04 6.42
N LEU A 81 5.71 -6.91 6.06
CA LEU A 81 5.86 -5.65 6.76
C LEU A 81 5.41 -5.77 8.23
N LYS A 82 4.27 -6.40 8.47
CA LYS A 82 3.77 -6.64 9.83
C LYS A 82 4.78 -7.41 10.66
N ALA A 83 5.31 -8.50 10.12
CA ALA A 83 6.30 -9.31 10.80
C ALA A 83 7.60 -8.52 11.12
N VAL A 84 8.02 -7.61 10.23
CA VAL A 84 9.16 -6.72 10.50
C VAL A 84 8.85 -5.77 11.65
N LEU A 85 7.68 -5.14 11.66
CA LEU A 85 7.26 -4.16 12.66
C LEU A 85 7.03 -4.78 14.04
N GLU A 86 6.54 -6.02 14.12
CA GLU A 86 6.41 -6.76 15.38
C GLU A 86 7.75 -7.05 16.04
N ARG A 87 8.84 -7.14 15.27
CA ARG A 87 10.20 -7.29 15.79
C ARG A 87 10.87 -5.97 16.18
N GLN A 88 10.29 -4.83 15.79
CA GLN A 88 10.86 -3.53 16.10
C GLN A 88 10.47 -3.10 17.51
N GLU A 89 11.43 -3.07 18.41
CA GLU A 89 11.26 -2.52 19.74
C GLU A 89 11.53 -1.00 19.70
N SER A 90 10.68 -0.22 20.36
CA SER A 90 10.79 1.24 20.55
C SER A 90 10.39 2.18 19.41
N TYR A 91 10.22 1.69 18.18
CA TYR A 91 9.75 2.53 17.08
C TYR A 91 8.28 2.93 17.26
N ARG A 92 7.93 4.19 16.99
CA ARG A 92 6.54 4.64 16.83
C ARG A 92 6.39 5.46 15.56
N PHE A 93 5.39 5.11 14.75
CA PHE A 93 5.17 5.72 13.45
C PHE A 93 3.91 6.58 13.46
N TYR A 94 4.04 7.83 13.92
CA TYR A 94 2.90 8.74 13.98
C TYR A 94 2.64 9.39 12.61
N SER A 95 1.38 9.35 12.17
CA SER A 95 0.93 9.98 10.92
C SER A 95 1.64 9.52 9.64
N SER A 96 2.41 8.44 9.68
CA SER A 96 2.97 7.79 8.50
C SER A 96 1.87 7.14 7.65
N SER A 97 2.17 6.90 6.38
CA SER A 97 1.23 6.30 5.43
C SER A 97 1.80 5.02 4.80
N LEU A 98 0.90 4.14 4.35
CA LEU A 98 1.24 3.08 3.39
C LEU A 98 0.88 3.57 1.99
N LEU A 99 1.84 3.46 1.08
CA LEU A 99 1.66 3.73 -0.34
C LEU A 99 1.64 2.40 -1.09
N VAL A 100 0.49 2.09 -1.68
CA VAL A 100 0.30 0.92 -2.55
C VAL A 100 0.24 1.42 -3.98
N ILE A 101 1.07 0.86 -4.86
CA ILE A 101 1.14 1.24 -6.27
C ILE A 101 1.19 -0.03 -7.12
N TYR A 102 0.49 -0.01 -8.25
CA TYR A 102 0.59 -1.03 -9.28
C TYR A 102 0.33 -0.39 -10.66
N ASP A 103 0.72 -1.09 -11.73
CA ASP A 103 0.47 -0.62 -13.10
C ASP A 103 -1.00 -0.85 -13.49
N GLY A 104 -1.67 0.22 -13.93
CA GLY A 104 -3.04 0.16 -14.42
C GLY A 104 -3.17 -0.47 -15.80
N LYS A 105 -2.08 -0.50 -16.58
CA LYS A 105 -2.05 -1.15 -17.90
C LYS A 105 -1.82 -2.65 -17.72
N GLU A 106 -2.72 -3.44 -18.29
CA GLU A 106 -2.53 -4.88 -18.39
C GLU A 106 -1.55 -5.15 -19.53
N TRP A 107 -0.45 -5.79 -19.18
CA TRP A 107 0.44 -6.38 -20.16
C TRP A 107 -0.14 -7.77 -20.44
N PRO A 108 -0.50 -8.09 -21.71
CA PRO A 108 -0.86 -9.45 -22.06
C PRO A 108 0.26 -10.37 -21.58
N GLU A 109 -0.07 -11.45 -20.87
CA GLU A 109 0.89 -12.54 -20.71
C GLU A 109 1.25 -13.01 -22.12
N VAL A 110 2.44 -12.64 -22.58
CA VAL A 110 2.99 -13.25 -23.76
C VAL A 110 3.32 -14.66 -23.34
N THR A 111 2.46 -15.62 -23.71
CA THR A 111 2.82 -17.04 -23.68
C THR A 111 3.98 -17.19 -24.66
N LEU A 112 5.21 -17.10 -24.15
CA LEU A 112 6.41 -17.39 -24.91
C LEU A 112 6.45 -18.91 -25.14
N ASP A 113 5.72 -19.35 -26.16
CA ASP A 113 5.94 -20.64 -26.83
C ASP A 113 7.07 -20.52 -27.88
N SER A 114 7.95 -19.51 -27.78
CA SER A 114 9.01 -19.28 -28.77
C SER A 114 10.38 -19.21 -28.11
N ASP A 115 11.32 -19.88 -28.77
CA ASP A 115 12.65 -20.27 -28.36
C ASP A 115 13.52 -19.15 -27.76
N ALA A 116 14.43 -19.55 -26.88
CA ALA A 116 15.26 -18.72 -26.00
C ALA A 116 16.32 -17.83 -26.69
N GLU A 117 16.21 -17.53 -27.99
CA GLU A 117 17.27 -16.84 -28.75
C GLU A 117 16.95 -15.40 -29.18
N ASP A 118 15.72 -14.87 -28.99
CA ASP A 118 15.35 -13.52 -29.47
C ASP A 118 15.47 -12.37 -28.44
N LEU A 119 16.06 -12.61 -27.26
CA LEU A 119 16.13 -11.61 -26.17
C LEU A 119 17.42 -10.78 -26.11
N GLU A 120 18.36 -10.94 -27.04
CA GLU A 120 19.67 -10.24 -26.96
C GLU A 120 19.69 -8.80 -27.54
N ASP A 121 18.64 -8.35 -28.25
CA ASP A 121 18.69 -7.11 -29.05
C ASP A 121 18.18 -5.83 -28.35
N LEU A 122 18.05 -5.82 -27.01
CA LEU A 122 17.66 -4.60 -26.25
C LEU A 122 18.70 -4.18 -25.20
N SER A 123 19.94 -4.65 -25.33
CA SER A 123 21.00 -4.48 -24.32
C SER A 123 21.78 -3.16 -24.39
N GLU A 124 21.50 -2.27 -25.34
CA GLU A 124 22.24 -1.01 -25.49
C GLU A 124 21.33 0.21 -25.34
N GLU A 125 21.13 0.67 -24.09
CA GLU A 125 21.20 2.09 -23.69
C GLU A 125 20.60 2.31 -22.28
N SER A 126 21.44 2.23 -21.24
CA SER A 126 21.46 3.16 -20.09
C SER A 126 22.43 2.67 -19.01
N ALA A 127 23.69 3.11 -19.12
CA ALA A 127 24.66 3.00 -18.03
C ALA A 127 24.38 4.08 -16.98
N ASP A 128 23.60 3.74 -15.95
CA ASP A 128 23.60 4.46 -14.67
C ASP A 128 23.67 3.44 -13.52
N GLU A 129 24.87 3.28 -12.95
CA GLU A 129 25.17 2.33 -11.88
C GLU A 129 24.54 2.69 -10.50
N SER A 130 23.74 3.76 -10.40
CA SER A 130 22.96 4.05 -9.19
C SER A 130 21.60 3.32 -9.14
N ALA A 131 21.20 2.64 -10.22
CA ALA A 131 19.85 2.09 -10.44
C ALA A 131 19.74 0.57 -10.18
N GLY A 132 20.69 -0.04 -9.46
CA GLY A 132 20.79 -1.50 -9.28
C GLY A 132 19.66 -2.21 -8.52
N ALA A 133 18.56 -1.53 -8.17
CA ALA A 133 17.38 -2.14 -7.55
C ALA A 133 16.19 -2.33 -8.52
N TYR A 134 16.30 -1.84 -9.77
CA TYR A 134 15.27 -2.01 -10.80
C TYR A 134 15.56 -3.18 -11.75
N ALA A 135 16.36 -4.16 -11.31
CA ALA A 135 16.64 -5.37 -12.05
C ALA A 135 15.34 -5.99 -12.59
N TYR A 136 15.26 -6.03 -13.91
CA TYR A 136 14.29 -6.66 -14.80
C TYR A 136 13.24 -7.52 -14.07
N LYS A 137 12.03 -6.98 -13.87
CA LYS A 137 10.88 -7.78 -13.43
C LYS A 137 10.43 -8.65 -14.60
N PRO A 138 10.09 -9.93 -14.37
CA PRO A 138 9.54 -10.79 -15.42
C PRO A 138 8.33 -10.12 -16.07
N ILE A 139 8.37 -10.02 -17.39
CA ILE A 139 7.22 -9.65 -18.22
C ILE A 139 6.12 -10.67 -17.92
N GLY A 140 5.05 -10.25 -17.26
CA GLY A 140 3.90 -11.10 -16.88
C GLY A 140 3.51 -11.05 -15.41
N ALA A 141 4.40 -10.65 -14.48
CA ALA A 141 4.02 -10.49 -13.09
C ALA A 141 3.42 -9.09 -12.85
N SER A 142 2.13 -9.00 -12.55
CA SER A 142 1.50 -7.77 -12.08
C SER A 142 2.32 -7.17 -10.93
N SER A 143 2.98 -6.07 -11.25
CA SER A 143 3.99 -5.46 -10.39
C SER A 143 3.31 -4.55 -9.37
N VAL A 144 3.08 -5.06 -8.17
CA VAL A 144 2.67 -4.26 -7.00
C VAL A 144 3.90 -3.82 -6.21
N ASP A 145 3.87 -2.61 -5.68
CA ASP A 145 4.73 -2.20 -4.56
C ASP A 145 3.91 -1.66 -3.37
N VAL A 146 4.43 -1.89 -2.17
CA VAL A 146 3.85 -1.44 -0.89
C VAL A 146 4.98 -0.86 -0.06
N ARG A 147 4.90 0.43 0.27
CA ARG A 147 5.95 1.16 0.99
C ARG A 147 5.37 1.95 2.15
N MET A 148 6.10 1.97 3.26
CA MET A 148 5.89 2.97 4.31
C MET A 148 6.50 4.30 3.86
N ILE A 149 5.77 5.39 4.07
CA ILE A 149 6.21 6.76 3.77
C ILE A 149 5.86 7.70 4.94
N ASP A 150 6.32 8.95 4.85
CA ASP A 150 6.03 10.03 5.80
C ASP A 150 6.56 9.78 7.24
N PHE A 151 7.87 9.57 7.37
CA PHE A 151 8.53 9.29 8.66
C PHE A 151 8.82 10.53 9.52
N ALA A 152 8.37 11.72 9.14
CA ALA A 152 8.70 12.99 9.80
C ALA A 152 8.31 13.08 11.28
N HIS A 153 7.41 12.20 11.74
CA HIS A 153 7.00 12.09 13.14
C HIS A 153 7.23 10.66 13.68
N THR A 154 8.29 10.00 13.22
CA THR A 154 8.70 8.69 13.73
C THR A 154 9.62 8.89 14.92
N THR A 155 9.35 8.19 16.02
CA THR A 155 10.21 8.19 17.21
C THR A 155 10.88 6.84 17.38
N CYS A 156 12.06 6.84 17.99
CA CYS A 156 12.83 5.63 18.29
C CYS A 156 13.79 5.94 19.44
N ARG A 157 14.08 4.96 20.30
CA ARG A 157 15.03 5.13 21.41
C ARG A 157 16.42 5.63 20.96
N LEU A 158 16.82 5.32 19.73
CA LEU A 158 18.12 5.73 19.17
C LEU A 158 18.14 7.18 18.67
N TYR A 159 16.97 7.78 18.43
CA TYR A 159 16.86 9.22 18.15
C TYR A 159 16.93 9.96 19.48
N GLY A 160 18.14 10.26 19.94
CA GLY A 160 18.41 10.88 21.25
C GLY A 160 17.81 12.28 21.48
N GLU A 161 16.97 12.76 20.58
CA GLU A 161 16.26 14.04 20.64
C GLU A 161 14.79 13.89 21.11
N ASP A 162 14.25 12.67 21.15
CA ASP A 162 12.85 12.44 21.55
C ASP A 162 12.67 12.50 23.07
N SER A 163 11.74 13.35 23.53
CA SER A 163 11.45 13.53 24.96
C SER A 163 10.75 12.32 25.61
N VAL A 164 10.21 11.40 24.80
CA VAL A 164 9.49 10.21 25.24
C VAL A 164 10.10 8.99 24.58
N VAL A 165 10.65 8.10 25.40
CA VAL A 165 11.15 6.80 24.96
C VAL A 165 10.02 5.79 25.07
N HIS A 166 9.61 5.23 23.94
CA HIS A 166 8.62 4.17 23.91
C HIS A 166 9.28 2.79 24.03
N GLU A 167 8.62 1.84 24.71
CA GLU A 167 9.07 0.46 24.80
C GLU A 167 8.08 -0.49 24.12
N GLY A 168 8.58 -1.64 23.64
CA GLY A 168 7.79 -2.61 22.89
C GLY A 168 7.39 -2.14 21.49
N GLN A 169 6.56 -2.94 20.84
CA GLN A 169 6.11 -2.73 19.47
C GLN A 169 5.09 -1.59 19.31
N ASP A 170 4.96 -1.04 18.11
CA ASP A 170 3.90 -0.07 17.78
C ASP A 170 2.56 -0.78 17.60
N ALA A 171 1.87 -1.05 18.71
CA ALA A 171 0.60 -1.76 18.71
C ALA A 171 -0.48 -1.07 17.86
N GLY A 172 -0.47 0.27 17.78
CA GLY A 172 -1.43 1.03 16.99
C GLY A 172 -1.20 0.85 15.49
N TYR A 173 0.05 0.93 15.06
CA TYR A 173 0.40 0.67 13.66
C TYR A 173 0.14 -0.77 13.26
N ILE A 174 0.52 -1.73 14.12
CA ILE A 174 0.30 -3.16 13.87
C ILE A 174 -1.20 -3.49 13.80
N PHE A 175 -2.02 -2.91 14.67
CA PHE A 175 -3.47 -3.07 14.61
C PHE A 175 -4.08 -2.55 13.30
N GLY A 176 -3.62 -1.37 12.84
CA GLY A 176 -4.05 -0.84 11.55
C GLY A 176 -3.64 -1.72 10.38
N LEU A 177 -2.42 -2.23 10.40
CA LEU A 177 -1.91 -3.13 9.37
C LEU A 177 -2.65 -4.47 9.35
N GLN A 178 -2.96 -5.05 10.51
CA GLN A 178 -3.78 -6.26 10.62
C GLN A 178 -5.18 -6.01 10.05
N SER A 179 -5.83 -4.91 10.43
CA SER A 179 -7.16 -4.55 9.91
C SER A 179 -7.15 -4.42 8.38
N LEU A 180 -6.08 -3.87 7.79
CA LEU A 180 -5.92 -3.78 6.35
C LEU A 180 -5.75 -5.17 5.70
N ILE A 181 -4.95 -6.05 6.31
CA ILE A 181 -4.76 -7.44 5.84
C ILE A 181 -6.10 -8.18 5.84
N ASP A 182 -6.87 -8.08 6.92
CA ASP A 182 -8.16 -8.76 7.05
C ASP A 182 -9.14 -8.31 5.96
N ILE A 183 -9.24 -6.99 5.73
CA ILE A 183 -10.15 -6.44 4.71
C ILE A 183 -9.72 -6.83 3.29
N VAL A 184 -8.42 -6.80 2.99
CA VAL A 184 -7.93 -7.22 1.66
C VAL A 184 -8.13 -8.73 1.45
N THR A 185 -8.04 -9.53 2.52
CA THR A 185 -8.31 -10.97 2.48
C THR A 185 -9.79 -11.23 2.20
N GLU A 186 -10.69 -10.55 2.90
CA GLU A 186 -12.14 -10.59 2.67
C GLU A 186 -12.49 -10.24 1.22
N ILE A 187 -11.93 -9.17 0.66
CA ILE A 187 -12.12 -8.79 -0.75
C ILE A 187 -11.65 -9.90 -1.71
N SER A 188 -10.56 -10.60 -1.37
CA SER A 188 -10.03 -11.70 -2.18
C SER A 188 -10.96 -12.92 -2.18
N GLU A 189 -11.67 -13.17 -1.08
CA GLU A 189 -12.56 -14.31 -0.88
C GLU A 189 -13.98 -14.05 -1.43
N GLU A 190 -14.58 -12.88 -1.11
CA GLU A 190 -15.98 -12.55 -1.44
C GLU A 190 -16.30 -12.56 -2.94
N SER A 191 -15.32 -12.27 -3.78
CA SER A 191 -15.59 -12.17 -5.20
C SER A 191 -15.53 -13.54 -5.91
N GLY A 192 -15.13 -14.62 -5.22
CA GLY A 192 -14.95 -15.96 -5.81
C GLY A 192 -16.24 -16.75 -6.08
N GLU A 193 -17.42 -16.19 -5.80
CA GLU A 193 -18.74 -16.78 -6.05
C GLU A 193 -19.45 -16.21 -7.29
#